data_AF-A5G3M3-F1
#
_entry.id   AF-A5G3M3-F1
#
_cell.length_a   1.000
_cell.length_b   1.000
_cell.length_c   1.000
_cell.angle_alpha   90.00
_cell.angle_beta   90.00
_cell.angle_gamma   90.00
#
_symmetry.space_group_name_H-M   'P 1'
#
loop_
_entity.id
_entity.type
_entity.pdbx_description
1 polymer ?
#
loop_
_entity_poly.entity_id
_entity_poly.type
_entity_poly.pdbx_seq_one_letter_code
_entity_poly.pdbx_strand_id
1 'polypeptide(L)'
;MLINTFQTLVHAQPATIWKILMDRVENPQNYLHGVESARIVERSAGGVVREMLWEGKRVRERILPEENENRVTHELLEHPIYEGRLITRLVPTSVQNPMAPVDLQIAVELERKSFKVEGLVSTEAELVADIENELQFLKARAEEMERG
;
A
#
# COMPACT_ATOMS: atom_id res chain seq x y z
N MET A 1 -15.93 -11.05 -1.92
CA MET A 1 -14.48 -11.10 -2.11
C MET A 1 -14.13 -10.05 -3.14
N LEU A 2 -13.29 -9.10 -2.80
CA LEU A 2 -12.78 -8.05 -3.68
C LEU A 2 -11.44 -8.53 -4.26
N ILE A 3 -11.41 -8.76 -5.57
CA ILE A 3 -10.19 -9.01 -6.32
C ILE A 3 -10.11 -7.97 -7.41
N ASN A 4 -9.14 -7.06 -7.31
CA ASN A 4 -8.95 -6.00 -8.29
C ASN A 4 -7.47 -5.62 -8.41
N THR A 5 -7.08 -4.99 -9.52
CA THR A 5 -5.74 -4.41 -9.69
C THR A 5 -5.88 -2.97 -10.16
N PHE A 6 -5.30 -2.06 -9.37
CA PHE A 6 -5.22 -0.64 -9.66
C PHE A 6 -3.83 -0.33 -10.18
N GLN A 7 -3.70 0.56 -11.16
CA GLN A 7 -2.40 0.87 -11.75
C GLN A 7 -2.31 2.29 -12.28
N THR A 8 -1.10 2.85 -12.27
CA THR A 8 -0.81 4.17 -12.82
C THR A 8 0.64 4.26 -13.30
N LEU A 9 0.84 4.99 -14.41
CA LEU A 9 2.17 5.33 -14.89
C LEU A 9 2.77 6.44 -14.03
N VAL A 10 3.97 6.18 -13.51
CA VAL A 10 4.76 7.09 -12.67
C VAL A 10 6.05 7.47 -13.41
N HIS A 11 6.26 8.76 -13.63
CA HIS A 11 7.46 9.30 -14.27
C HIS A 11 8.60 9.51 -13.26
N ALA A 12 9.08 8.42 -12.66
CA ALA A 12 10.20 8.43 -11.71
C ALA A 12 11.03 7.14 -11.84
N GLN A 13 12.27 7.17 -11.35
CA GLN A 13 13.10 5.96 -11.30
C GLN A 13 12.48 4.91 -10.36
N PRO A 14 12.61 3.60 -10.64
CA PRO A 14 12.16 2.54 -9.74
C PRO A 14 12.69 2.71 -8.31
N ALA A 15 13.96 3.11 -8.16
CA ALA A 15 14.59 3.36 -6.86
C ALA A 15 13.94 4.53 -6.09
N THR A 16 13.49 5.58 -6.78
CA THR A 16 12.75 6.70 -6.18
C THR A 16 11.42 6.22 -5.62
N ILE A 17 10.67 5.43 -6.41
CA ILE A 17 9.40 4.87 -5.97
C ILE A 17 9.61 3.89 -4.80
N TRP A 18 10.64 3.04 -4.87
CA TRP A 18 10.98 2.11 -3.80
C TRP A 18 11.26 2.82 -2.47
N LYS A 19 12.04 3.90 -2.50
CA LYS A 19 12.29 4.73 -1.31
C LYS A 19 11.00 5.28 -0.70
N ILE A 20 10.05 5.70 -1.54
CA ILE A 20 8.74 6.17 -1.10
C ILE A 20 7.91 5.04 -0.49
N LEU A 21 7.90 3.85 -1.09
CA LEU A 21 7.21 2.70 -0.53
C LEU A 21 7.79 2.33 0.84
N MET A 22 9.11 2.39 1.01
CA MET A 22 9.74 2.13 2.32
C MET A 22 9.42 3.22 3.34
N ASP A 23 9.41 4.51 2.96
CA ASP A 23 8.96 5.58 3.85
C ASP A 23 7.48 5.41 4.24
N ARG A 24 6.63 4.91 3.33
CA ARG A 24 5.24 4.56 3.64
C ARG A 24 5.12 3.41 4.65
N VAL A 25 6.04 2.44 4.63
CA VAL A 25 6.09 1.36 5.63
C VAL A 25 6.39 1.92 7.01
N GLU A 26 7.34 2.86 7.09
CA GLU A 26 7.77 3.49 8.35
C GLU A 26 6.77 4.53 8.86
N ASN A 27 6.21 5.34 7.95
CA ASN A 27 5.43 6.55 8.24
C ASN A 27 4.10 6.59 7.47
N PRO A 28 3.20 5.60 7.63
CA PRO A 28 1.98 5.48 6.83
C PRO A 28 1.06 6.70 6.91
N GLN A 29 1.04 7.42 8.02
CA GLN A 29 0.26 8.65 8.21
C GLN A 29 0.59 9.74 7.19
N ASN A 30 1.75 9.67 6.54
CA ASN A 30 2.16 10.61 5.49
C ASN A 30 1.61 10.24 4.10
N TYR A 31 0.93 9.09 3.98
CA TYR A 31 0.58 8.46 2.71
C TYR A 31 -0.86 7.94 2.66
N LEU A 32 -1.35 7.41 3.77
CA LEU A 32 -2.66 6.78 3.89
C LEU A 32 -3.64 7.72 4.58
N HIS A 33 -4.77 7.98 3.92
CA HIS A 33 -5.84 8.79 4.49
C HIS A 33 -6.46 8.09 5.71
N GLY A 34 -6.73 8.84 6.78
CA GLY A 34 -7.38 8.31 8.00
C GLY A 34 -6.47 7.58 8.99
N VAL A 35 -5.17 7.42 8.70
CA VAL A 35 -4.21 6.86 9.66
C VAL A 35 -3.83 7.91 10.70
N GLU A 36 -4.25 7.69 11.94
CA GLU A 36 -4.01 8.61 13.07
C GLU A 36 -2.65 8.36 13.71
N SER A 37 -2.25 7.09 13.83
CA SER A 37 -0.94 6.70 14.37
C SER A 37 -0.53 5.34 13.86
N ALA A 38 0.78 5.10 13.84
CA ALA A 38 1.35 3.80 13.52
C ALA A 38 2.62 3.55 14.33
N ARG A 39 2.90 2.27 14.60
CA ARG A 39 4.13 1.82 15.22
C ARG A 39 4.54 0.47 14.66
N ILE A 40 5.84 0.29 14.45
CA ILE A 40 6.41 -1.01 14.11
C ILE A 40 6.57 -1.80 15.41
N VAL A 41 5.94 -2.97 15.47
CA VAL A 41 5.96 -3.84 16.66
C VAL A 41 6.95 -4.99 16.53
N GLU A 42 7.33 -5.35 15.31
CA GLU A 42 8.31 -6.40 15.04
C GLU A 42 9.09 -6.11 13.75
N ARG A 43 10.39 -6.42 13.77
CA ARG A 43 11.20 -6.57 12.56
C ARG A 43 11.92 -7.90 12.63
N SER A 44 11.75 -8.74 11.62
CA SER A 44 12.39 -10.04 11.53
C SER A 44 12.71 -10.38 10.07
N ALA A 45 13.32 -11.54 9.83
CA ALA A 45 13.53 -12.04 8.47
C ALA A 45 12.21 -12.27 7.72
N GLY A 46 11.10 -12.44 8.45
CA GLY A 46 9.75 -12.56 7.90
C GLY A 46 9.06 -11.21 7.67
N GLY A 47 9.80 -10.10 7.63
CA GLY A 47 9.29 -8.78 7.33
C GLY A 47 9.06 -7.89 8.55
N VAL A 48 8.21 -6.88 8.35
CA VAL A 48 7.86 -5.87 9.35
C VAL A 48 6.42 -6.11 9.78
N VAL A 49 6.16 -6.13 11.09
CA VAL A 49 4.78 -6.11 11.61
C VAL A 49 4.50 -4.72 12.15
N ARG A 50 3.41 -4.12 11.67
CA ARG A 50 2.96 -2.79 12.04
C ARG A 50 1.59 -2.84 12.68
N GLU A 51 1.42 -2.06 13.73
CA GLU A 51 0.12 -1.74 14.30
C GLU A 51 -0.21 -0.28 14.03
N MET A 52 -1.47 -0.01 13.73
CA MET A 52 -1.94 1.31 13.36
C MET A 52 -3.35 1.56 13.88
N LEU A 53 -3.63 2.84 14.16
CA LEU A 53 -4.97 3.34 14.42
C LEU A 53 -5.45 4.02 13.14
N TRP A 54 -6.42 3.40 12.47
CA TRP A 54 -6.99 3.84 11.20
C TRP A 54 -8.48 4.10 11.40
N GLU A 55 -8.90 5.37 11.31
CA GLU A 55 -10.28 5.80 11.56
C GLU A 55 -10.86 5.26 12.87
N GLY A 56 -10.12 5.41 13.97
CA GLY A 56 -10.49 4.89 15.28
C GLY A 56 -10.42 3.37 15.44
N LYS A 57 -9.99 2.62 14.41
CA LYS A 57 -9.92 1.15 14.41
C LYS A 57 -8.47 0.70 14.50
N ARG A 58 -8.22 -0.35 15.28
CA ARG A 58 -6.90 -0.99 15.29
C ARG A 58 -6.77 -1.91 14.08
N VAL A 59 -5.68 -1.74 13.36
CA VAL A 59 -5.28 -2.61 12.26
C VAL A 59 -3.86 -3.08 12.52
N ARG A 60 -3.62 -4.37 12.28
CA ARG A 60 -2.30 -4.98 12.34
C ARG A 60 -2.03 -5.68 11.02
N GLU A 61 -0.85 -5.42 10.46
CA GLU A 61 -0.44 -6.02 9.20
C GLU A 61 1.00 -6.51 9.25
N ARG A 62 1.30 -7.51 8.43
CA ARG A 62 2.66 -7.93 8.08
C ARG A 62 3.00 -7.36 6.71
N ILE A 63 4.19 -6.76 6.62
CA ILE A 63 4.70 -6.15 5.42
C ILE A 63 5.96 -6.90 4.99
N LEU A 64 5.99 -7.35 3.75
CA LEU A 64 7.09 -8.08 3.13
C LEU A 64 7.66 -7.26 1.96
N PRO A 65 8.70 -6.45 2.20
CA PRO A 65 9.45 -5.80 1.12
C PRO A 65 10.36 -6.81 0.42
N GLU A 66 10.20 -6.95 -0.89
CA GLU A 66 10.97 -7.85 -1.74
C GLU A 66 11.59 -7.02 -2.88
N GLU A 67 12.67 -6.30 -2.57
CA GLU A 67 13.30 -5.32 -3.49
C GLU A 67 13.73 -5.96 -4.81
N ASN A 68 14.32 -7.15 -4.75
CA ASN A 68 14.74 -7.90 -5.94
C ASN A 68 13.56 -8.28 -6.85
N GLU A 69 12.34 -8.36 -6.30
CA GLU A 69 11.12 -8.67 -7.03
C GLU A 69 10.27 -7.42 -7.30
N ASN A 70 10.75 -6.23 -6.94
CA ASN A 70 10.03 -4.97 -7.08
C ASN A 70 8.63 -5.03 -6.45
N ARG A 71 8.51 -5.70 -5.30
CA ARG A 71 7.23 -6.03 -4.68
C ARG A 71 7.19 -5.68 -3.20
N VAL A 72 6.05 -5.19 -2.75
CA VAL A 72 5.73 -5.05 -1.31
C VAL A 72 4.38 -5.70 -1.05
N THR A 73 4.37 -6.75 -0.22
CA THR A 73 3.13 -7.44 0.19
C THR A 73 2.69 -6.94 1.55
N HIS A 74 1.41 -6.56 1.67
CA HIS A 74 0.73 -6.16 2.90
C HIS A 74 -0.31 -7.21 3.24
N GLU A 75 -0.10 -7.98 4.30
CA GLU A 75 -1.02 -9.00 4.78
C GLU A 75 -1.73 -8.51 6.04
N LEU A 76 -3.08 -8.50 6.02
CA LEU A 76 -3.88 -8.13 7.18
C LEU A 76 -3.85 -9.26 8.22
N LEU A 77 -3.18 -9.02 9.34
CA LEU A 77 -3.17 -9.94 10.48
C LEU A 77 -4.40 -9.72 11.37
N GLU A 78 -4.76 -8.45 11.57
CA GLU A 78 -5.92 -8.04 12.35
C GLU A 78 -6.56 -6.81 11.69
N HIS A 79 -7.81 -6.93 11.26
CA HIS A 79 -8.59 -5.83 10.72
C HIS A 79 -10.07 -6.06 11.04
N PRO A 80 -10.83 -5.03 11.43
CA PRO A 80 -12.22 -5.21 11.88
C PRO A 80 -13.17 -5.70 10.79
N ILE A 81 -12.94 -5.31 9.53
CA ILE A 81 -13.89 -5.52 8.42
C ILE A 81 -13.40 -6.57 7.41
N TYR A 82 -12.09 -6.74 7.27
CA TYR A 82 -11.48 -7.43 6.13
C TYR A 82 -10.41 -8.40 6.61
N GLU A 83 -10.11 -9.36 5.77
CA GLU A 83 -8.93 -10.22 5.80
C GLU A 83 -8.39 -10.37 4.38
N GLY A 84 -7.14 -10.81 4.26
CA GLY A 84 -6.46 -10.94 2.97
C GLY A 84 -5.25 -10.01 2.86
N ARG A 85 -4.94 -9.59 1.63
CA ARG A 85 -3.69 -8.88 1.34
C ARG A 85 -3.81 -7.86 0.21
N LEU A 86 -2.86 -6.93 0.21
CA LEU A 86 -2.58 -6.03 -0.89
C LEU A 86 -1.14 -6.26 -1.36
N ILE A 87 -0.90 -6.19 -2.66
CA ILE A 87 0.43 -6.40 -3.25
C ILE A 87 0.74 -5.21 -4.15
N THR A 88 1.73 -4.41 -3.75
CA THR A 88 2.26 -3.32 -4.55
C THR A 88 3.40 -3.82 -5.42
N ARG A 89 3.41 -3.49 -6.71
CA ARG A 89 4.46 -3.88 -7.67
C ARG A 89 4.96 -2.68 -8.46
N LEU A 90 6.26 -2.63 -8.71
CA LEU A 90 6.89 -1.74 -9.69
C LEU A 90 7.15 -2.56 -10.96
N VAL A 91 6.46 -2.22 -12.04
CA VAL A 91 6.62 -2.90 -13.33
C VAL A 91 7.34 -1.95 -14.29
N PRO A 92 8.65 -2.18 -14.59
CA PRO A 92 9.37 -1.36 -15.55
C PRO A 92 8.71 -1.43 -16.93
N THR A 93 8.39 -0.29 -17.54
CA THR A 93 7.82 -0.27 -18.90
C THR A 93 8.87 -0.51 -19.98
N SER A 94 10.16 -0.33 -19.64
CA SER A 94 11.29 -0.66 -20.50
C SER A 94 12.48 -1.10 -19.65
N VAL A 95 13.12 -2.19 -20.04
CA VAL A 95 14.39 -2.66 -19.44
C VAL A 95 15.62 -2.01 -20.06
N GLN A 96 15.46 -1.32 -21.20
CA GLN A 96 16.55 -0.70 -21.95
C GLN A 96 16.71 0.79 -21.63
N ASN A 97 15.63 1.45 -21.20
CA ASN A 97 15.65 2.87 -20.86
C ASN A 97 15.37 3.03 -19.36
N PRO A 98 16.39 3.31 -18.53
CA PRO A 98 16.19 3.52 -17.10
C PRO A 98 15.31 4.73 -16.80
N MET A 99 15.21 5.70 -17.73
CA MET A 99 14.34 6.87 -17.61
C MET A 99 12.90 6.62 -18.08
N ALA A 100 12.58 5.40 -18.51
CA ALA A 100 11.20 5.08 -18.86
C ALA A 100 10.31 5.12 -17.60
N PRO A 101 9.03 5.51 -17.75
CA PRO A 101 8.08 5.46 -16.65
C PRO A 101 7.96 4.05 -16.06
N VAL A 102 7.54 3.97 -14.82
CA VAL A 102 7.23 2.71 -14.13
C VAL A 102 5.72 2.59 -14.01
N ASP A 103 5.18 1.41 -14.29
CA ASP A 103 3.78 1.12 -13.98
C ASP A 103 3.70 0.64 -12.52
N LEU A 104 3.13 1.48 -11.66
CA LEU A 104 2.91 1.19 -10.25
C LEU A 104 1.55 0.50 -10.11
N GLN A 105 1.55 -0.74 -9.60
CA GLN A 105 0.35 -1.54 -9.47
C GLN A 105 0.05 -1.86 -8.01
N ILE A 106 -1.23 -1.85 -7.62
CA ILE A 106 -1.74 -2.37 -6.34
C ILE A 106 -2.77 -3.45 -6.66
N ALA A 107 -2.41 -4.71 -6.46
CA ALA A 107 -3.34 -5.83 -6.51
C ALA A 107 -3.97 -6.03 -5.14
N VAL A 108 -5.29 -6.17 -5.10
CA VAL A 108 -6.11 -6.28 -3.89
C VAL A 108 -6.77 -7.64 -3.90
N GLU A 109 -6.60 -8.39 -2.81
CA GLU A 109 -7.24 -9.67 -2.57
C GLU A 109 -7.82 -9.65 -1.15
N LEU A 110 -9.04 -9.14 -1.01
CA LEU A 110 -9.69 -8.93 0.29
C LEU A 110 -11.02 -9.66 0.40
N GLU A 111 -11.23 -10.30 1.55
CA GLU A 111 -12.49 -10.89 1.93
C GLU A 111 -13.09 -10.10 3.10
N ARG A 112 -14.38 -9.76 2.98
CA ARG A 112 -15.10 -9.08 4.06
C ARG A 112 -15.49 -10.12 5.10
N LYS A 113 -15.17 -9.85 6.36
CA LYS A 113 -15.61 -10.69 7.49
C LYS A 113 -17.13 -10.69 7.57
N SER A 114 -17.72 -11.86 7.78
CA SER A 114 -19.17 -12.08 7.76
C SER A 114 -19.95 -11.45 8.92
N PHE A 115 -19.26 -10.91 9.91
CA PHE A 115 -19.89 -10.33 11.09
C PHE A 115 -20.55 -8.98 10.77
N LYS A 116 -21.85 -8.86 11.07
CA LYS A 116 -22.52 -7.57 11.21
C LYS A 116 -21.95 -6.88 12.43
N VAL A 117 -20.86 -6.14 12.26
CA VAL A 117 -20.43 -5.21 13.29
C VAL A 117 -21.21 -3.91 13.08
N GLU A 118 -22.19 -3.65 13.96
CA GLU A 118 -22.98 -2.42 13.91
C GLU A 118 -22.05 -1.21 13.96
N GLY A 119 -22.24 -0.25 13.04
CA GLY A 119 -21.42 0.96 12.93
C GLY A 119 -20.17 0.86 12.05
N LEU A 120 -19.84 -0.32 11.51
CA LEU A 120 -18.70 -0.53 10.60
C LEU A 120 -19.17 -0.84 9.18
N VAL A 121 -19.51 0.22 8.44
CA VAL A 121 -19.82 0.13 7.00
C VAL A 121 -18.79 0.97 6.26
N SER A 122 -17.65 0.35 5.94
CA SER A 122 -16.91 0.79 4.76
C SER A 122 -17.52 0.05 3.57
N THR A 123 -17.92 0.79 2.55
CA THR A 123 -18.40 0.21 1.30
C THR A 123 -17.21 -0.19 0.43
N GLU A 124 -17.42 -1.17 -0.45
CA GLU A 124 -16.40 -1.53 -1.44
C GLU A 124 -15.97 -0.32 -2.29
N ALA A 125 -16.90 0.60 -2.58
CA ALA A 125 -16.62 1.83 -3.33
C ALA A 125 -15.70 2.80 -2.58
N GLU A 126 -15.84 2.94 -1.26
CA GLU A 126 -14.94 3.77 -0.45
C GLU A 126 -13.54 3.19 -0.44
N LEU A 127 -13.40 1.87 -0.25
CA LEU A 127 -12.11 1.20 -0.31
C LEU A 127 -11.42 1.36 -1.67
N VAL A 128 -12.17 1.21 -2.76
CA VAL A 128 -11.68 1.44 -4.13
C VAL A 128 -11.15 2.88 -4.26
N ALA A 129 -11.94 3.87 -3.81
CA ALA A 129 -11.54 5.27 -3.87
C ALA A 129 -10.30 5.57 -3.02
N ASP A 130 -10.17 4.98 -1.83
CA ASP A 130 -8.99 5.15 -0.98
C ASP A 130 -7.72 4.62 -1.65
N ILE A 131 -7.81 3.45 -2.31
CA ILE A 131 -6.67 2.85 -3.03
C ILE A 131 -6.28 3.69 -4.26
N GLU A 132 -7.27 4.19 -5.00
CA GLU A 132 -7.01 5.09 -6.14
C GLU A 132 -6.36 6.41 -5.68
N ASN A 133 -6.84 7.00 -4.59
CA ASN A 133 -6.27 8.20 -3.99
C ASN A 133 -4.82 7.96 -3.52
N GLU A 134 -4.57 6.84 -2.86
CA GLU A 134 -3.23 6.42 -2.45
C GLU A 134 -2.29 6.32 -3.66
N LEU A 135 -2.75 5.66 -4.74
CA LEU A 135 -1.96 5.46 -5.95
C LEU A 135 -1.59 6.80 -6.61
N GLN A 136 -2.54 7.74 -6.69
CA GLN A 136 -2.29 9.08 -7.21
C GLN A 136 -1.34 9.89 -6.32
N PHE A 137 -1.46 9.74 -4.99
CA PHE A 137 -0.57 10.41 -4.05
C PHE A 137 0.87 9.90 -4.17
N LEU A 138 1.06 8.58 -4.23
CA LEU A 138 2.37 7.95 -4.44
C LEU A 138 3.01 8.42 -5.75
N LYS A 139 2.23 8.45 -6.83
CA LYS A 139 2.67 9.00 -8.12
C LYS A 139 3.16 10.43 -8.00
N ALA A 140 2.33 11.33 -7.45
CA ALA A 140 2.64 12.74 -7.37
C ALA A 140 3.94 12.99 -6.57
N ARG A 141 4.09 12.28 -5.45
CA ARG A 141 5.28 12.39 -4.58
C ARG A 141 6.54 11.84 -5.26
N ALA A 142 6.43 10.74 -6.01
CA ALA A 142 7.56 10.19 -6.77
C ALA A 142 8.04 11.15 -7.87
N GLU A 143 7.10 11.71 -8.64
CA GLU A 143 7.42 12.65 -9.71
C GLU A 143 7.92 14.01 -9.19
N GLU A 144 7.48 14.43 -8.00
CA GLU A 144 8.06 15.58 -7.31
C GLU A 144 9.51 15.33 -6.89
N MET A 145 9.80 14.18 -6.27
CA MET A 145 11.15 13.82 -5.84
C MET A 145 12.15 13.66 -6.99
N GLU A 146 11.70 13.27 -8.19
CA GLU A 146 12.55 13.15 -9.37
C GLU A 146 12.89 14.51 -10.01
N ARG A 147 12.05 15.54 -9.77
CA ARG A 147 12.24 16.89 -10.32
C ARG A 147 13.11 17.80 -9.46
N GLY A 148 13.26 17.48 -8.17
CA GLY A 148 14.06 18.24 -7.18
C GLY A 148 15.50 17.77 -7.13
#